data_AF-A0A819IRP9-F1
#
_entry.id   AF-A0A819IRP9-F1
#
_cell.length_a   1.000
_cell.length_b   1.000
_cell.length_c   1.000
_cell.angle_alpha   90.00
_cell.angle_beta   90.00
_cell.angle_gamma   90.00
#
_symmetry.space_group_name_H-M   'P 1'
#
loop_
_entity.id
_entity.type
_entity.pdbx_description
1 polymer ?
#
loop_
_entity_poly.entity_id
_entity_poly.type
_entity_poly.pdbx_seq_one_letter_code
_entity_poly.pdbx_strand_id
1 'polypeptide(L)'
;GVTLNNIGDYYKVIENYDEALKYYEKALECKNDSTSIAKIQLNMSTIYVIYKDYDKALNLCIEARDYLQQLHIYPYNDIVRCHEIVGDIHLIQKKYSIADHYYFTVFEMNKNALLSDNILRIHCINSLVDLYNKQGLKQIAIDFCQDKLSAYEKDLSEKHINIA
;
A
#
# COMPACT_ATOMS: atom_id res chain seq x y z
N GLY A 1 -10.75 -20.47 7.89
CA GLY A 1 -9.69 -19.45 7.85
C GLY A 1 -9.20 -19.18 6.44
N VAL A 2 -8.10 -19.84 6.00
CA VAL A 2 -7.43 -19.53 4.71
C VAL A 2 -8.35 -19.71 3.50
N THR A 3 -9.06 -20.82 3.40
CA THR A 3 -10.00 -21.07 2.29
C THR A 3 -11.11 -20.02 2.21
N LEU A 4 -11.62 -19.56 3.37
CA LEU A 4 -12.65 -18.51 3.43
C LEU A 4 -12.11 -17.16 2.94
N ASN A 5 -10.88 -16.81 3.32
CA ASN A 5 -10.23 -15.61 2.78
C ASN A 5 -10.09 -15.69 1.25
N ASN A 6 -9.66 -16.83 0.71
CA ASN A 6 -9.50 -17.01 -0.73
C ASN A 6 -10.84 -16.92 -1.48
N ILE A 7 -11.94 -17.39 -0.87
CA ILE A 7 -13.29 -17.22 -1.42
C ILE A 7 -13.68 -15.74 -1.39
N GLY A 8 -13.37 -15.02 -0.31
CA GLY A 8 -13.55 -13.57 -0.24
C GLY A 8 -12.75 -12.83 -1.32
N ASP A 9 -11.50 -13.24 -1.58
CA ASP A 9 -10.67 -12.69 -2.66
C ASP A 9 -11.30 -12.94 -4.04
N TYR A 10 -11.83 -14.14 -4.28
CA TYR A 10 -12.56 -14.45 -5.52
C TYR A 10 -13.76 -13.52 -5.72
N TYR A 11 -14.62 -13.36 -4.70
CA TYR A 11 -15.78 -12.47 -4.79
C TYR A 11 -15.39 -11.00 -4.99
N LYS A 12 -14.29 -10.56 -4.37
CA LYS A 12 -13.73 -9.22 -4.59
C LYS A 12 -13.29 -9.02 -6.04
N VAL A 13 -12.64 -10.01 -6.65
CA VAL A 13 -12.17 -9.94 -8.04
C VAL A 13 -13.32 -9.86 -9.04
N ILE A 14 -14.44 -10.54 -8.78
CA ILE A 14 -15.66 -10.43 -9.60
C ILE A 14 -16.56 -9.26 -9.17
N GLU A 15 -16.02 -8.33 -8.38
CA GLU A 15 -16.69 -7.10 -7.92
C GLU A 15 -17.97 -7.33 -7.11
N ASN A 16 -18.17 -8.53 -6.58
CA ASN A 16 -19.24 -8.84 -5.64
C ASN A 16 -18.76 -8.59 -4.21
N TYR A 17 -18.68 -7.32 -3.86
CA TYR A 17 -18.08 -6.82 -2.63
C TYR A 17 -18.84 -7.24 -1.36
N ASP A 18 -20.17 -7.34 -1.41
CA ASP A 18 -20.97 -7.76 -0.27
C ASP A 18 -20.71 -9.22 0.11
N GLU A 19 -20.63 -10.13 -0.87
CA GLU A 19 -20.26 -11.51 -0.59
C GLU A 19 -18.80 -11.59 -0.13
N ALA A 20 -17.90 -10.82 -0.74
CA ALA A 20 -16.51 -10.78 -0.31
C ALA A 20 -16.38 -10.43 1.18
N LEU A 21 -17.07 -9.38 1.64
CA LEU A 21 -17.11 -8.97 3.04
C LEU A 21 -17.64 -10.08 3.96
N LYS A 22 -18.75 -10.75 3.59
CA LYS A 22 -19.28 -11.88 4.38
C LYS A 22 -18.27 -13.01 4.55
N TYR A 23 -17.52 -13.35 3.49
CA TYR A 23 -16.50 -14.40 3.57
C TYR A 23 -15.27 -13.96 4.36
N TYR A 24 -14.88 -12.69 4.29
CA TYR A 24 -13.81 -12.14 5.11
C TYR A 24 -14.18 -12.12 6.60
N GLU A 25 -15.41 -11.75 6.95
CA GLU A 25 -15.90 -11.79 8.33
C GLU A 25 -15.86 -13.22 8.90
N LYS A 26 -16.38 -14.20 8.15
CA LYS A 26 -16.26 -15.63 8.52
C LYS A 26 -14.80 -16.09 8.61
N ALA A 27 -13.92 -15.55 7.76
CA ALA A 27 -12.50 -15.87 7.80
C ALA A 27 -11.85 -15.35 9.10
N LEU A 28 -12.20 -14.14 9.54
CA LEU A 28 -11.72 -13.55 10.80
C LEU A 28 -12.15 -14.38 12.02
N GLU A 29 -13.40 -14.85 12.07
CA GLU A 29 -13.89 -15.72 13.15
C GLU A 29 -13.08 -17.03 13.29
N CYS A 30 -12.45 -17.48 12.20
CA CYS A 30 -11.68 -18.72 12.17
C CYS A 30 -10.17 -18.52 12.37
N LYS A 31 -9.69 -17.30 12.63
CA LYS A 31 -8.27 -16.95 12.61
C LYS A 31 -7.82 -16.41 13.96
N ASN A 32 -6.68 -16.93 14.43
CA ASN A 32 -6.06 -16.54 15.70
C ASN A 32 -4.65 -15.95 15.53
N ASP A 33 -4.15 -15.88 14.28
CA ASP A 33 -2.81 -15.34 14.00
C ASP A 33 -2.89 -13.92 13.44
N SER A 34 -2.06 -13.02 14.01
CA SER A 34 -2.04 -11.60 13.67
C SER A 34 -1.81 -11.34 12.19
N THR A 35 -0.99 -12.15 11.52
CA THR A 35 -0.70 -12.01 10.09
C THR A 35 -1.92 -12.24 9.21
N SER A 36 -2.66 -13.33 9.45
CA SER A 36 -3.88 -13.62 8.68
C SER A 36 -4.97 -12.60 8.96
N ILE A 37 -5.12 -12.17 10.22
CA ILE A 37 -6.09 -11.14 10.62
C ILE A 37 -5.80 -9.84 9.85
N ALA A 38 -4.56 -9.37 9.89
CA ALA A 38 -4.16 -8.15 9.20
C ALA A 38 -4.39 -8.21 7.68
N LYS A 39 -4.09 -9.35 7.04
CA LYS A 39 -4.34 -9.53 5.60
C LYS A 39 -5.83 -9.47 5.25
N ILE A 40 -6.68 -10.09 6.07
CA ILE A 40 -8.13 -10.05 5.85
C ILE A 40 -8.64 -8.61 6.05
N GLN A 41 -8.19 -7.92 7.11
CA GLN A 41 -8.54 -6.52 7.35
C GLN A 41 -8.11 -5.61 6.20
N LEU A 42 -6.92 -5.82 5.64
CA LEU A 42 -6.42 -5.08 4.48
C LEU A 42 -7.26 -5.34 3.21
N ASN A 43 -7.72 -6.57 3.02
CA ASN A 43 -8.64 -6.90 1.95
C ASN A 43 -10.00 -6.20 2.14
N MET A 44 -10.54 -6.20 3.35
CA MET A 44 -11.79 -5.51 3.67
C MET A 44 -11.65 -3.99 3.52
N SER A 45 -10.52 -3.40 3.90
CA SER A 45 -10.31 -1.95 3.80
C SER A 45 -10.38 -1.47 2.34
N THR A 46 -9.82 -2.23 1.40
CA THR A 46 -9.94 -1.89 -0.04
C THR A 46 -11.39 -1.85 -0.52
N ILE A 47 -12.26 -2.72 0.02
CA ILE A 47 -13.69 -2.70 -0.30
C ILE A 47 -14.36 -1.46 0.31
N TYR A 48 -14.03 -1.11 1.56
CA TYR A 48 -14.58 0.09 2.19
C TYR A 48 -14.15 1.39 1.50
N VAL A 49 -12.96 1.43 0.88
CA VAL A 49 -12.57 2.54 -0.01
C VAL A 49 -13.52 2.65 -1.21
N ILE A 50 -13.90 1.54 -1.83
CA ILE A 50 -14.85 1.51 -2.96
C ILE A 50 -16.23 2.00 -2.52
N TYR A 51 -16.68 1.59 -1.33
CA TYR A 51 -17.92 2.07 -0.71
C TYR A 51 -17.83 3.52 -0.20
N LYS A 52 -16.64 4.14 -0.26
CA LYS A 52 -16.36 5.49 0.27
C LYS A 52 -16.56 5.62 1.78
N ASP A 53 -16.59 4.50 2.48
CA ASP A 53 -16.55 4.47 3.95
C ASP A 53 -15.09 4.57 4.39
N TYR A 54 -14.55 5.78 4.25
CA TYR A 54 -13.15 6.07 4.48
C TYR A 54 -12.74 5.87 5.94
N ASP A 55 -13.64 6.15 6.88
CA ASP A 55 -13.34 5.99 8.31
C ASP A 55 -13.14 4.51 8.66
N LYS A 56 -14.02 3.63 8.16
CA LYS A 56 -13.88 2.19 8.35
C LYS A 56 -12.65 1.62 7.64
N ALA A 57 -12.38 2.09 6.42
CA ALA A 57 -11.17 1.69 5.68
C ALA A 57 -9.88 2.09 6.43
N LEU A 58 -9.80 3.32 6.95
CA LEU A 58 -8.65 3.80 7.71
C LEU A 58 -8.45 2.99 9.00
N ASN A 59 -9.52 2.74 9.76
CA ASN A 59 -9.43 1.96 11.00
C ASN A 59 -8.88 0.55 10.72
N LEU A 60 -9.40 -0.13 9.70
CA LEU A 60 -8.92 -1.46 9.31
C LEU A 60 -7.45 -1.46 8.87
N CYS A 61 -7.01 -0.43 8.13
CA CYS A 61 -5.60 -0.31 7.74
C CYS A 61 -4.66 -0.05 8.93
N ILE A 62 -5.09 0.76 9.90
CA ILE A 62 -4.30 1.05 11.11
C ILE A 62 -4.19 -0.21 11.97
N GLU A 63 -5.31 -0.90 12.23
CA GLU A 63 -5.32 -2.16 12.98
C GLU A 63 -4.45 -3.23 12.30
N ALA A 64 -4.60 -3.40 10.98
CA ALA A 64 -3.80 -4.35 10.22
C ALA A 64 -2.31 -4.03 10.34
N ARG A 65 -1.91 -2.77 10.17
CA ARG A 65 -0.51 -2.34 10.31
C ARG A 65 0.03 -2.63 11.71
N ASP A 66 -0.74 -2.33 12.75
CA ASP A 66 -0.31 -2.52 14.13
C ASP A 66 -0.10 -4.01 14.45
N TYR A 67 -0.96 -4.90 13.92
CA TYR A 67 -0.73 -6.35 13.97
C TYR A 67 0.56 -6.78 13.26
N LEU A 68 0.83 -6.24 12.07
CA LEU A 68 1.99 -6.59 11.26
C LEU A 68 3.31 -6.09 11.87
N GLN A 69 3.29 -4.94 12.55
CA GLN A 69 4.46 -4.35 13.22
C GLN A 69 4.89 -5.13 14.47
N GLN A 70 3.99 -5.91 15.08
CA GLN A 70 4.32 -6.75 16.23
C GLN A 70 5.01 -8.06 15.85
N LEU A 71 5.13 -8.36 14.55
CA LEU A 71 5.72 -9.60 14.07
C LEU A 71 7.25 -9.54 14.06
N HIS A 72 7.89 -10.65 14.43
CA HIS A 72 9.35 -10.76 14.39
C HIS A 72 9.92 -10.72 12.96
N ILE A 73 9.15 -11.24 11.99
CA ILE A 73 9.45 -11.14 10.56
C ILE A 73 8.49 -10.12 9.98
N TYR A 74 9.01 -8.96 9.60
CA TYR A 74 8.24 -7.85 9.06
C TYR A 74 7.69 -8.19 7.66
N PRO A 75 6.36 -8.33 7.47
CA PRO A 75 5.76 -8.55 6.17
C PRO A 75 5.72 -7.22 5.41
N TYR A 76 6.87 -6.87 4.85
CA TYR A 76 7.17 -5.56 4.27
C TYR A 76 6.10 -5.08 3.26
N ASN A 77 5.64 -5.95 2.37
CA ASN A 77 4.65 -5.62 1.35
C ASN A 77 3.26 -5.28 1.92
N ASP A 78 2.84 -5.96 2.99
CA ASP A 78 1.53 -5.75 3.59
C ASP A 78 1.49 -4.39 4.32
N ILE A 79 2.60 -3.99 4.97
CA ILE A 79 2.74 -2.68 5.61
C ILE A 79 2.76 -1.57 4.55
N VAL A 80 3.54 -1.74 3.47
CA VAL A 80 3.54 -0.80 2.33
C VAL A 80 2.12 -0.56 1.82
N ARG A 81 1.36 -1.62 1.59
CA ARG A 81 -0.02 -1.53 1.11
C ARG A 81 -0.95 -0.83 2.10
N CYS A 82 -0.75 -0.99 3.41
CA CYS A 82 -1.49 -0.21 4.42
C CYS A 82 -1.21 1.30 4.25
N HIS A 83 0.04 1.70 4.10
CA HIS A 83 0.40 3.11 3.90
C HIS A 83 -0.13 3.67 2.57
N GLU A 84 -0.10 2.89 1.49
CA GLU A 84 -0.67 3.30 0.19
C GLU A 84 -2.16 3.59 0.30
N ILE A 85 -2.95 2.69 0.90
CA ILE A 85 -4.40 2.88 1.06
C ILE A 85 -4.70 4.14 1.89
N VAL A 86 -3.95 4.37 2.97
CA VAL A 86 -4.12 5.58 3.79
C VAL A 86 -3.78 6.85 2.98
N GLY A 87 -2.70 6.80 2.19
CA GLY A 87 -2.33 7.86 1.25
C GLY A 87 -3.43 8.15 0.24
N ASP A 88 -3.99 7.11 -0.39
CA ASP A 88 -5.05 7.19 -1.39
C ASP A 88 -6.34 7.81 -0.82
N ILE A 89 -6.74 7.37 0.38
CA ILE A 89 -7.91 7.92 1.07
C ILE A 89 -7.72 9.43 1.32
N HIS A 90 -6.55 9.83 1.81
CA HIS A 90 -6.27 11.24 2.05
C HIS A 90 -6.13 12.06 0.77
N LEU A 91 -5.62 11.45 -0.32
CA LEU A 91 -5.60 12.07 -1.64
C LEU A 91 -7.02 12.34 -2.15
N ILE A 92 -7.93 11.36 -2.03
CA ILE A 92 -9.35 11.52 -2.41
C ILE A 92 -10.01 12.62 -1.57
N GLN A 93 -9.68 12.71 -0.29
CA GLN A 93 -10.15 13.77 0.61
C GLN A 93 -9.46 15.13 0.39
N LYS A 94 -8.53 15.24 -0.57
CA LYS A 94 -7.73 16.45 -0.86
C LYS A 94 -6.85 16.90 0.32
N LYS A 95 -6.56 16.01 1.26
CA LYS A 95 -5.65 16.23 2.39
C LYS A 95 -4.22 15.96 1.94
N TYR A 96 -3.74 16.82 1.04
CA TYR A 96 -2.54 16.56 0.25
C TYR A 96 -1.26 16.42 1.07
N SER A 97 -1.07 17.21 2.13
CA SER A 97 0.12 17.10 3.00
C SER A 97 0.17 15.77 3.75
N ILE A 98 -0.98 15.19 4.09
CA ILE A 98 -1.03 13.89 4.75
C ILE A 98 -0.74 12.80 3.72
N ALA A 99 -1.36 12.86 2.54
CA ALA A 99 -1.09 11.91 1.45
C ALA A 99 0.41 11.90 1.06
N ASP A 100 1.03 13.07 0.98
CA ASP A 100 2.47 13.24 0.73
C ASP A 100 3.33 12.47 1.73
N HIS A 101 3.07 12.65 3.03
CA HIS A 101 3.77 11.95 4.09
C HIS A 101 3.68 10.42 3.95
N TYR A 102 2.49 9.90 3.64
CA TYR A 102 2.29 8.45 3.50
C TYR A 102 2.98 7.88 2.26
N TYR A 103 2.85 8.53 1.10
CA TYR A 103 3.54 8.06 -0.10
C TYR A 103 5.07 8.22 0.01
N PHE A 104 5.57 9.28 0.63
CA PHE A 104 6.99 9.44 0.89
C PHE A 104 7.52 8.35 1.84
N THR A 105 6.74 7.97 2.85
CA THR A 105 7.08 6.85 3.74
C THR A 105 7.19 5.55 2.96
N VAL A 106 6.22 5.23 2.09
CA VAL A 106 6.28 4.04 1.21
C VAL A 106 7.52 4.06 0.32
N PHE A 107 7.88 5.22 -0.22
CA PHE A 107 9.08 5.39 -1.03
C PHE A 107 10.35 5.05 -0.23
N GLU A 108 10.53 5.62 0.96
CA GLU A 108 11.71 5.39 1.80
C GLU A 108 11.78 3.95 2.32
N MET A 109 10.63 3.35 2.63
CA MET A 109 10.55 1.92 2.94
C MET A 109 11.09 1.10 1.75
N ASN A 110 10.66 1.42 0.52
CA ASN A 110 10.99 0.61 -0.67
C ASN A 110 12.45 0.78 -1.06
N LYS A 111 13.04 1.94 -0.82
CA LYS A 111 14.46 2.23 -1.05
C LYS A 111 15.39 1.34 -0.22
N ASN A 112 15.02 1.04 1.01
CA ASN A 112 15.89 0.32 1.97
C ASN A 112 15.70 -1.20 1.95
N ALA A 113 14.64 -1.69 1.32
CA ALA A 113 14.43 -3.12 1.14
C ALA A 113 15.38 -3.64 0.03
N LEU A 114 16.43 -4.37 0.42
CA LEU A 114 17.40 -5.01 -0.50
C LEU A 114 16.77 -5.91 -1.59
N LEU A 115 15.47 -6.21 -1.48
CA LEU A 115 14.70 -7.11 -2.33
C LEU A 115 13.42 -6.46 -2.92
N SER A 116 13.24 -5.14 -2.83
CA SER A 116 12.02 -4.52 -3.37
C SER A 116 11.94 -4.70 -4.89
N ASP A 117 10.91 -5.38 -5.34
CA ASP A 117 10.54 -5.50 -6.75
C ASP A 117 10.37 -4.09 -7.34
N ASN A 118 11.02 -3.80 -8.49
CA ASN A 118 11.01 -2.47 -9.13
C ASN A 118 9.58 -1.93 -9.34
N ILE A 119 8.60 -2.83 -9.44
CA ILE A 119 7.18 -2.55 -9.68
C ILE A 119 6.56 -1.70 -8.55
N LEU A 120 6.81 -2.02 -7.27
CA LEU A 120 6.24 -1.27 -6.14
C LEU A 120 6.83 0.14 -6.03
N ARG A 121 8.13 0.29 -6.34
CA ARG A 121 8.80 1.59 -6.40
C ARG A 121 8.20 2.48 -7.50
N ILE A 122 7.91 1.91 -8.68
CA ILE A 122 7.29 2.62 -9.80
C ILE A 122 5.87 3.09 -9.43
N HIS A 123 5.06 2.22 -8.81
CA HIS A 123 3.70 2.57 -8.37
C HIS A 123 3.72 3.77 -7.42
N CYS A 124 4.60 3.75 -6.40
CA CYS A 124 4.73 4.85 -5.44
C CYS A 124 5.17 6.17 -6.09
N ILE A 125 6.12 6.13 -7.03
CA ILE A 125 6.55 7.33 -7.77
C ILE A 125 5.37 7.92 -8.54
N ASN A 126 4.58 7.08 -9.22
CA ASN A 126 3.40 7.54 -9.94
C ASN A 126 2.37 8.20 -9.01
N SER A 127 2.12 7.62 -7.82
CA SER A 127 1.21 8.21 -6.83
C SER A 127 1.68 9.58 -6.33
N LEU A 128 2.99 9.77 -6.11
CA LEU A 128 3.57 11.07 -5.74
C LEU A 128 3.44 12.10 -6.86
N VAL A 129 3.68 11.69 -8.11
CA VAL A 129 3.52 12.56 -9.29
C VAL A 129 2.07 12.99 -9.46
N ASP A 130 1.12 12.07 -9.35
CA ASP A 130 -0.30 12.36 -9.42
C ASP A 130 -0.74 13.30 -8.30
N LEU A 131 -0.23 13.09 -7.08
CA LEU A 131 -0.44 13.98 -5.96
C LEU A 131 0.06 15.41 -6.26
N TYR A 132 1.31 15.58 -6.71
CA TYR A 132 1.86 16.90 -7.01
C TYR A 132 1.15 17.59 -8.17
N ASN A 133 0.74 16.83 -9.20
CA ASN A 133 -0.10 17.34 -10.28
C ASN A 133 -1.44 17.86 -9.75
N LYS A 134 -2.10 17.13 -8.85
CA LYS A 134 -3.38 17.54 -8.22
C LYS A 134 -3.25 18.75 -7.29
N GLN A 135 -2.07 18.98 -6.72
CA GLN A 135 -1.75 20.18 -5.94
C GLN A 135 -1.45 21.41 -6.81
N GLY A 136 -1.30 21.26 -8.13
CA GLY A 136 -0.81 22.32 -9.02
C GLY A 136 0.69 22.59 -8.88
N LEU A 137 1.41 21.79 -8.10
CA LEU A 137 2.85 21.90 -7.85
C LEU A 137 3.64 21.13 -8.92
N LYS A 138 3.35 21.42 -10.19
CA LYS A 138 3.84 20.67 -11.34
C LYS A 138 5.38 20.67 -11.44
N GLN A 139 6.03 21.76 -11.01
CA GLN A 139 7.48 21.86 -11.01
C GLN A 139 8.12 20.92 -9.98
N ILE A 140 7.54 20.80 -8.78
CA ILE A 140 8.03 19.86 -7.74
C ILE A 140 7.86 18.41 -8.22
N ALA A 141 6.77 18.10 -8.94
CA ALA A 141 6.58 16.78 -9.54
C ALA A 141 7.69 16.42 -10.54
N ILE A 142 8.07 17.39 -11.39
CA ILE A 142 9.11 17.23 -12.41
C ILE A 142 10.47 17.08 -11.75
N ASP A 143 10.82 17.97 -10.82
CA ASP A 143 12.10 17.96 -10.12
C ASP A 143 12.25 16.67 -9.30
N PHE A 144 11.20 16.25 -8.59
CA PHE A 144 11.17 14.98 -7.86
C PHE A 144 11.38 13.78 -8.79
N CYS A 145 10.68 13.72 -9.93
CA CYS A 145 10.89 12.67 -10.94
C CYS A 145 12.32 12.64 -11.48
N GLN A 146 12.91 13.80 -11.78
CA GLN A 146 14.27 13.91 -12.30
C GLN A 146 15.32 13.46 -11.28
N ASP A 147 15.17 13.89 -10.03
CA ASP A 147 16.02 13.44 -8.92
C ASP A 147 15.90 11.93 -8.69
N LYS A 148 14.70 11.36 -8.81
CA LYS A 148 14.50 9.91 -8.62
C LYS A 148 15.00 9.07 -9.80
N LEU A 149 14.86 9.56 -11.04
CA LEU A 149 15.38 8.91 -12.25
C LEU A 149 16.92 8.87 -12.21
N SER A 150 17.56 9.99 -11.90
CA SER A 150 19.03 10.09 -11.83
C SER A 150 19.63 9.21 -10.73
N ALA A 151 18.98 9.11 -9.56
CA ALA A 151 19.39 8.17 -8.52
C ALA A 151 19.26 6.69 -8.96
N TYR A 152 18.21 6.35 -9.70
CA TYR A 152 18.00 5.00 -10.23
C TYR A 152 19.05 4.61 -11.28
N GLU A 153 19.36 5.52 -12.20
CA GLU A 153 20.40 5.32 -13.22
C GLU A 153 21.79 5.13 -12.59
N LYS A 154 22.09 5.88 -11.52
CA LYS A 154 23.32 5.73 -10.76
C LYS A 154 23.43 4.36 -10.10
N ASP A 155 22.39 3.92 -9.37
CA ASP A 155 22.34 2.60 -8.73
C ASP A 155 22.52 1.44 -9.74
N LEU A 156 21.95 1.58 -10.95
CA LEU A 156 22.12 0.62 -12.05
C LEU A 156 23.55 0.59 -12.57
N SER A 157 24.17 1.74 -12.81
CA SER A 157 25.55 1.81 -13.27
C SER A 157 26.55 1.21 -12.26
N GLU A 158 26.34 1.45 -10.96
CA GLU A 158 27.18 0.90 -9.88
C GLU A 158 26.98 -0.61 -9.69
N LYS A 159 25.77 -1.14 -9.93
CA LYS A 159 25.53 -2.59 -9.98
C LYS A 159 26.16 -3.24 -11.20
N HIS A 160 26.14 -2.60 -12.37
CA HIS A 160 26.79 -3.13 -13.57
C HIS A 160 28.32 -3.17 -13.48
N ILE A 161 28.93 -2.24 -12.74
CA ILE A 161 30.38 -2.22 -12.49
C ILE A 161 30.81 -3.31 -11.50
N ASN A 162 29.94 -3.69 -10.55
CA ASN A 162 30.26 -4.71 -9.53
C ASN A 162 30.04 -6.18 -9.99
N ILE A 163 29.67 -6.42 -11.25
CA ILE A 163 29.46 -7.76 -11.83
C ILE A 163 30.48 -8.06 -12.96
N ALA A 164 31.47 -7.18 -13.18
CA ALA A 164 32.56 -7.35 -14.14
C ALA A 164 33.89 -7.65 -13.45
#